data_AF-A0AAE4SV20-F1
#
_entry.id   AF-A0AAE4SV20-F1
#
_cell.length_a   1.000
_cell.length_b   1.000
_cell.length_c   1.000
_cell.angle_alpha   90.00
_cell.angle_beta   90.00
_cell.angle_gamma   90.00
#
_symmetry.space_group_name_H-M   'P 1'
#
loop_
_entity.id
_entity.type
_entity.pdbx_description
1 polymer ?
#
loop_
_entity_poly.entity_id
_entity_poly.type
_entity_poly.pdbx_seq_one_letter_code
_entity_poly.pdbx_strand_id
1 'polypeptide(L)'
;MAGIVHEAQDTHLCALFIKAHGEGGDYECALSAANSAAEHLQAIQAELPATSPLARDAGMLAKFVRAAQRNLSQQRPADNPDELLELATYLKERLEGADMQHPRFPCMSCMQAKRGLRAKETI
;
A
#
# COMPACT_ATOMS: atom_id res chain seq x y z
N MET A 1 0.66 -5.06 -10.77
CA MET A 1 0.14 -5.09 -9.38
C MET A 1 1.22 -5.47 -8.38
N ALA A 2 2.13 -6.41 -8.66
CA ALA A 2 3.27 -6.69 -7.76
C ALA A 2 4.15 -5.45 -7.44
N GLY A 3 4.32 -4.50 -8.38
CA GLY A 3 5.02 -3.23 -8.14
C GLY A 3 4.36 -2.40 -7.05
N ILE A 4 3.08 -2.02 -7.25
CA ILE A 4 2.26 -1.28 -6.27
C ILE A 4 2.23 -1.93 -4.87
N VAL A 5 2.20 -3.26 -4.79
CA VAL A 5 2.23 -3.99 -3.50
C VAL A 5 3.58 -3.82 -2.82
N HIS A 6 4.68 -3.91 -3.57
CA HIS A 6 6.03 -3.71 -3.05
C HIS A 6 6.22 -2.26 -2.56
N GLU A 7 5.79 -1.28 -3.36
CA GLU A 7 5.83 0.14 -2.97
C GLU A 7 5.01 0.42 -1.70
N ALA A 8 3.87 -0.26 -1.53
CA ALA A 8 3.05 -0.14 -0.32
C ALA A 8 3.71 -0.77 0.91
N GLN A 9 4.43 -1.87 0.74
CA GLN A 9 5.24 -2.48 1.80
C GLN A 9 6.39 -1.56 2.22
N ASP A 10 7.10 -0.97 1.26
CA ASP A 10 8.18 -0.03 1.53
C ASP A 10 7.66 1.26 2.19
N THR A 11 6.50 1.76 1.76
CA THR A 11 5.82 2.88 2.44
C THR A 11 5.48 2.54 3.90
N HIS A 12 4.98 1.33 4.16
CA HIS A 12 4.67 0.86 5.52
C HIS A 12 5.94 0.71 6.38
N LEU A 13 7.04 0.20 5.81
CA LEU A 13 8.34 0.19 6.49
C LEU A 13 8.80 1.60 6.84
N CYS A 14 8.71 2.54 5.90
CA CYS A 14 9.07 3.94 6.16
C CYS A 14 8.21 4.55 7.29
N ALA A 15 6.92 4.25 7.34
CA ALA A 15 6.03 4.70 8.41
C ALA A 15 6.47 4.20 9.80
N LEU A 16 6.87 2.91 9.90
CA LEU A 16 7.43 2.36 11.14
C LEU A 16 8.70 3.08 11.57
N PHE A 17 9.59 3.39 10.62
CA PHE A 17 10.82 4.13 10.90
C PHE A 17 10.55 5.57 11.34
N ILE A 18 9.63 6.28 10.69
CA ILE A 18 9.23 7.63 11.08
C ILE A 18 8.71 7.65 12.52
N LYS A 19 7.89 6.67 12.90
CA LYS A 19 7.39 6.54 14.28
C LYS A 19 8.53 6.25 15.26
N ALA A 20 9.29 5.18 15.03
CA ALA A 20 10.33 4.74 15.96
C ALA A 20 11.44 5.77 16.17
N HIS A 21 11.93 6.38 15.09
CA HIS A 21 13.01 7.36 15.16
C HIS A 21 12.51 8.76 15.52
N GLY A 22 11.29 9.13 15.10
CA GLY A 22 10.68 10.41 15.46
C GLY A 22 10.36 10.53 16.95
N GLU A 23 9.92 9.44 17.58
CA GLU A 23 9.74 9.36 19.04
C GLU A 23 11.08 9.28 19.79
N GLY A 24 12.08 8.62 19.19
CA GLY A 24 13.44 8.50 19.73
C GLY A 24 14.31 9.75 19.61
N GLY A 25 13.82 10.82 18.97
CA GLY A 25 14.55 12.07 18.75
C GLY A 25 15.60 12.00 17.62
N ASP A 26 15.63 10.90 16.86
CA ASP A 26 16.49 10.71 15.70
C ASP A 26 15.79 11.25 14.44
N TYR A 27 15.71 12.58 14.37
CA TYR A 27 14.97 13.26 13.32
C TYR A 27 15.61 13.14 11.93
N GLU A 28 16.92 12.87 11.84
CA GLU A 28 17.60 12.70 10.55
C GLU A 28 17.21 11.36 9.90
N CYS A 29 17.23 10.26 10.68
CA CYS A 29 16.77 8.96 10.18
C CYS A 29 15.27 8.99 9.86
N ALA A 30 14.46 9.59 10.73
CA ALA A 30 13.03 9.75 10.48
C ALA A 30 12.74 10.59 9.23
N LEU A 31 13.50 11.66 8.99
CA LEU A 31 13.34 12.51 7.80
C LEU A 31 13.73 11.76 6.52
N SER A 32 14.81 10.97 6.56
CA SER A 32 15.22 10.11 5.45
C SER A 32 14.11 9.12 5.09
N ALA A 33 13.54 8.44 6.10
CA ALA A 33 12.39 7.55 5.91
C ALA A 33 11.17 8.28 5.35
N ALA A 34 10.90 9.51 5.79
CA ALA A 34 9.80 10.31 5.24
C ALA A 34 10.03 10.71 3.77
N ASN A 35 11.28 10.95 3.35
CA ASN A 35 11.63 11.20 1.95
C ASN A 35 11.41 9.95 1.09
N SER A 36 11.90 8.80 1.54
CA SER A 36 11.65 7.53 0.84
C SER A 36 10.16 7.20 0.74
N ALA A 37 9.40 7.39 1.83
CA ALA A 37 7.95 7.20 1.81
C ALA A 37 7.25 8.06 0.74
N ALA A 38 7.72 9.29 0.54
CA ALA A 38 7.15 10.19 -0.47
C ALA A 38 7.40 9.67 -1.90
N GLU A 39 8.57 9.10 -2.17
CA GLU A 39 8.92 8.49 -3.46
C GLU A 39 8.04 7.26 -3.74
N HIS A 40 7.93 6.35 -2.77
CA HIS A 40 7.07 5.16 -2.87
C HIS A 40 5.59 5.54 -3.08
N LEU A 41 5.09 6.55 -2.36
CA LEU A 41 3.73 7.05 -2.54
C LEU A 41 3.49 7.69 -3.90
N GLN A 42 4.51 8.28 -4.51
CA GLN A 42 4.41 8.81 -5.86
C GLN A 42 4.31 7.68 -6.89
N ALA A 43 5.07 6.60 -6.71
CA ALA A 43 4.96 5.39 -7.53
C ALA A 43 3.56 4.74 -7.42
N ILE A 44 3.04 4.59 -6.20
CA ILE A 44 1.69 4.07 -5.94
C ILE A 44 0.62 4.93 -6.64
N GLN A 45 0.70 6.26 -6.50
CA GLN A 45 -0.25 7.17 -7.13
C GLN A 45 -0.18 7.18 -8.65
N ALA A 46 0.99 6.93 -9.24
CA ALA A 46 1.14 6.83 -10.69
C ALA A 46 0.52 5.54 -11.26
N GLU A 47 0.54 4.45 -10.48
CA GLU A 47 -0.06 3.17 -10.90
C GLU A 47 -1.55 3.04 -10.55
N LEU A 48 -2.04 3.76 -9.55
CA LEU A 48 -3.45 3.71 -9.14
C LEU A 48 -4.34 4.64 -9.98
N PRO A 49 -5.51 4.18 -10.47
CA PRO A 49 -6.46 5.06 -11.13
C PRO A 49 -7.06 6.05 -10.13
N ALA A 50 -7.17 7.32 -10.53
CA ALA A 50 -7.67 8.41 -9.68
C ALA A 50 -9.11 8.22 -9.15
N THR A 51 -9.89 7.33 -9.77
CA THR A 51 -11.24 6.96 -9.33
C THR A 51 -11.25 5.90 -8.22
N SER A 52 -10.09 5.29 -7.92
CA SER A 52 -9.96 4.29 -6.87
C SER A 52 -9.99 4.93 -5.48
N PRO A 53 -10.71 4.34 -4.51
CA PRO A 53 -10.61 4.77 -3.12
C PRO A 53 -9.17 4.67 -2.59
N LEU A 54 -8.37 3.72 -3.08
CA LEU A 54 -6.96 3.58 -2.69
C LEU A 54 -6.10 4.75 -3.15
N ALA A 55 -6.43 5.39 -4.28
CA ALA A 55 -5.72 6.58 -4.73
C ALA A 55 -6.01 7.78 -3.81
N ARG A 56 -7.24 7.87 -3.30
CA ARG A 56 -7.61 8.86 -2.27
C ARG A 56 -6.87 8.62 -0.96
N ASP A 57 -6.78 7.37 -0.52
CA ASP A 57 -6.09 7.00 0.73
C ASP A 57 -4.57 7.21 0.61
N ALA A 58 -3.96 6.85 -0.52
CA ALA A 58 -2.56 7.16 -0.83
C ALA A 58 -2.29 8.68 -0.83
N GLY A 59 -3.22 9.47 -1.38
CA GLY A 59 -3.15 10.93 -1.36
C GLY A 59 -3.30 11.52 0.05
N MET A 60 -4.06 10.89 0.93
CA MET A 60 -4.13 11.26 2.35
C MET A 60 -2.82 10.93 3.06
N LEU A 61 -2.26 9.75 2.83
CA LEU A 61 -0.98 9.32 3.40
C LEU A 61 0.18 10.23 2.95
N ALA A 62 0.18 10.67 1.69
CA ALA A 62 1.17 11.63 1.18
C ALA A 62 1.12 12.98 1.90
N LYS A 63 -0.06 13.41 2.38
CA LYS A 63 -0.17 14.63 3.21
C LYS A 63 0.43 14.44 4.58
N PHE A 64 0.20 13.28 5.21
CA PHE A 64 0.84 12.93 6.49
C PHE A 64 2.36 12.87 6.38
N VAL A 65 2.87 12.20 5.34
CA VAL A 65 4.31 12.14 5.07
C VAL A 65 4.90 13.53 4.85
N ARG A 66 4.22 14.40 4.09
CA ARG A 66 4.67 15.79 3.89
C ARG A 66 4.66 16.61 5.19
N ALA A 67 3.67 16.41 6.06
CA ALA A 67 3.64 17.03 7.37
C ALA A 67 4.80 16.54 8.23
N ALA A 68 5.06 15.22 8.24
CA ALA A 68 6.20 14.62 8.93
C ALA A 68 7.53 15.20 8.43
N GLN A 69 7.77 15.28 7.11
CA GLN A 69 8.96 15.90 6.53
C GLN A 69 9.17 17.34 7.02
N ARG A 70 8.09 18.15 7.03
CA ARG A 70 8.15 19.53 7.50
C ARG A 70 8.50 19.63 8.97
N ASN A 71 7.95 18.78 9.82
CA ASN A 71 8.23 18.83 11.25
C ASN A 71 9.63 18.30 11.56
N LEU A 72 10.01 17.17 10.96
CA LEU A 72 11.31 16.53 11.17
C LEU A 72 12.47 17.42 10.67
N SER A 73 12.29 18.11 9.54
CA SER A 73 13.27 19.12 9.07
C SER A 73 13.42 20.32 10.03
N GLN A 74 12.40 20.59 10.84
CA GLN A 74 12.44 21.59 11.91
C GLN A 74 12.88 21.01 13.27
N GLN A 75 13.37 19.75 13.28
CA GLN A 75 13.71 18.99 14.49
C GLN A 75 12.54 18.90 15.47
N ARG A 76 11.33 18.68 14.93
CA ARG A 76 10.13 18.41 15.70
C ARG A 76 9.64 16.99 15.40
N PRO A 77 9.05 16.31 16.38
CA PRO A 77 8.40 15.02 16.14
C PRO A 77 7.31 15.16 15.07
N ALA A 78 7.05 14.06 14.36
CA ALA A 78 5.88 13.97 13.49
C ALA A 78 4.61 14.20 14.34
N ASP A 79 3.62 14.93 13.80
CA ASP A 79 2.43 15.30 14.59
C ASP A 79 1.64 14.05 15.03
N ASN A 80 1.28 13.18 14.08
CA ASN A 80 0.47 11.99 14.32
C ASN A 80 1.13 10.75 13.67
N PRO A 81 2.22 10.21 14.25
CA PRO A 81 2.92 9.05 13.69
C PRO A 81 2.08 7.77 13.74
N ASP A 82 1.16 7.65 14.71
CA ASP A 82 0.22 6.51 14.81
C ASP A 82 -0.78 6.47 13.64
N GLU A 83 -1.47 7.58 13.37
CA GLU A 83 -2.43 7.66 12.26
C GLU A 83 -1.74 7.45 10.90
N LEU A 84 -0.51 7.96 10.75
CA LEU A 84 0.32 7.73 9.57
C LEU A 84 0.58 6.22 9.39
N LEU A 85 0.97 5.52 10.45
CA LEU A 85 1.24 4.09 10.42
C LEU A 85 -0.03 3.25 10.18
N GLU A 86 -1.15 3.59 10.83
CA GLU A 86 -2.43 2.91 10.61
C GLU A 86 -2.87 3.02 9.15
N LEU A 87 -2.78 4.21 8.56
CA LEU A 87 -3.17 4.41 7.16
C LEU A 87 -2.22 3.70 6.19
N ALA A 88 -0.91 3.68 6.46
CA ALA A 88 0.05 2.90 5.68
C ALA A 88 -0.22 1.39 5.77
N THR A 89 -0.57 0.89 6.96
CA THR A 89 -0.95 -0.51 7.20
C THR A 89 -2.20 -0.87 6.42
N TYR A 90 -3.24 -0.05 6.54
CA TYR A 90 -4.48 -0.22 5.79
C TYR A 90 -4.24 -0.27 4.28
N LEU A 91 -3.44 0.66 3.74
CA LEU A 91 -3.16 0.73 2.32
C LEU A 91 -2.41 -0.51 1.82
N LYS A 92 -1.41 -0.97 2.58
CA LYS A 92 -0.67 -2.21 2.31
C LYS A 92 -1.60 -3.42 2.29
N GLU A 93 -2.38 -3.62 3.35
CA GLU A 93 -3.29 -4.77 3.46
C GLU A 93 -4.35 -4.79 2.35
N ARG A 94 -4.85 -3.61 1.95
CA ARG A 94 -5.82 -3.49 0.85
C ARG A 94 -5.21 -3.81 -0.51
N LEU A 95 -3.95 -3.43 -0.74
CA LEU A 95 -3.24 -3.74 -1.99
C LEU A 95 -2.82 -5.22 -2.05
N GLU A 96 -2.39 -5.80 -0.92
CA GLU A 96 -2.12 -7.24 -0.79
C GLU A 96 -3.41 -8.06 -0.97
N GLY A 97 -4.52 -7.61 -0.37
CA GLY A 97 -5.83 -8.24 -0.52
C GLY A 97 -6.45 -8.08 -1.91
N ALA A 98 -6.11 -7.00 -2.64
CA ALA A 98 -6.46 -6.82 -4.04
C ALA A 98 -5.65 -7.75 -4.97
N ASP A 99 -4.41 -8.07 -4.62
CA ASP A 99 -3.61 -9.10 -5.29
C ASP A 99 -4.22 -10.49 -5.07
N MET A 100 -4.75 -10.77 -3.87
CA MET A 100 -5.53 -11.99 -3.59
C MET A 100 -6.92 -12.03 -4.25
N GLN A 101 -7.47 -10.90 -4.71
CA GLN A 101 -8.71 -10.84 -5.51
C GLN A 101 -8.46 -11.01 -7.02
N HIS A 102 -7.20 -11.17 -7.43
CA HIS A 102 -6.87 -11.75 -8.72
C HIS A 102 -6.36 -13.19 -8.59
N PRO A 103 -7.16 -14.16 -8.10
CA PRO A 103 -6.91 -15.52 -8.50
C PRO A 103 -7.07 -15.54 -10.01
N ARG A 104 -6.16 -16.25 -10.67
CA ARG A 104 -6.44 -16.95 -11.92
C ARG A 104 -7.72 -17.78 -11.75
N PHE A 105 -8.89 -17.16 -11.70
CA PHE A 105 -10.15 -17.87 -11.79
C PHE A 105 -10.35 -18.17 -13.26
N PRO A 106 -10.29 -19.44 -13.70
CA PRO A 106 -10.86 -19.76 -14.99
C PRO A 106 -12.33 -19.38 -14.91
N CYS A 107 -12.77 -18.54 -15.86
CA CYS A 107 -14.15 -18.18 -16.10
C CYS A 107 -15.08 -19.37 -15.75
N MET A 108 -16.09 -19.16 -14.90
CA MET A 108 -17.05 -20.22 -14.54
C MET A 108 -17.77 -20.81 -15.76
N SER A 109 -17.83 -20.09 -16.89
CA SER A 109 -18.32 -20.63 -18.16
C SER A 109 -17.43 -21.73 -18.76
N CYS A 110 -16.14 -21.79 -18.44
CA CYS A 110 -15.22 -22.84 -18.91
C CYS A 110 -15.33 -24.15 -18.09
N MET A 111 -15.76 -24.07 -16.82
CA MET A 111 -15.92 -25.24 -15.95
C MET A 111 -17.22 -26.03 -16.23
N GLN A 112 -18.27 -25.37 -16.72
CA GLN A 112 -19.50 -26.05 -17.14
C GLN A 112 -19.32 -26.81 -18.46
N ALA A 113 -18.48 -26.31 -19.37
CA ALA A 113 -18.19 -26.98 -20.65
C ALA A 113 -17.42 -28.31 -20.49
N LYS A 114 -16.64 -28.50 -19.42
CA LYS A 114 -15.90 -29.77 -19.17
C LYS A 114 -16.69 -30.81 -18.39
N ARG A 115 -17.76 -30.45 -17.68
CA ARG A 115 -18.63 -31.43 -16.99
C ARG A 115 -19.71 -32.02 -17.89
N GLY A 116 -20.01 -31.39 -19.03
CA GLY A 116 -20.97 -31.93 -20.02
C GLY A 116 -20.43 -33.06 -20.91
N LEU A 117 -19.12 -33.32 -20.92
CA LEU A 117 -18.50 -34.28 -21.85
C LEU A 117 -18.21 -35.68 -21.25
N ARG A 118 -18.76 -36.00 -20.07
CA ARG A 118 -18.57 -37.30 -19.39
C ARG A 118 -19.88 -38.03 -19.09
N ALA A 119 -20.89 -37.84 -19.95
CA ALA A 119 -22.19 -38.52 -19.85
C ALA A 119 -22.64 -39.17 -21.17
N LYS A 120 -21.70 -39.68 -21.96
CA LYS A 120 -21.99 -40.60 -23.07
C LYS A 120 -20.81 -41.57 -23.25
N GLU A 121 -20.81 -42.63 -22.46
CA GLU A 121 -20.20 -43.92 -22.83
C GLU A 121 -20.84 -44.99 -21.94
N THR A 122 -22.11 -45.23 -22.22
CA THR A 122 -22.78 -46.51 -21.99
C THR A 122 -22.68 -47.25 -23.31
N ILE A 123 -21.97 -48.38 -23.32
CA ILE A 123 -22.37 -49.71 -23.82
C ILE A 123 -21.31 -50.67 -23.27
#